data_AF-A0A6G2DNU2-F1
#
_entry.id   AF-A0A6G2DNU2-F1
#
_cell.length_a   1.000
_cell.length_b   1.000
_cell.length_c   1.000
_cell.angle_alpha   90.00
_cell.angle_beta   90.00
_cell.angle_gamma   90.00
#
_symmetry.space_group_name_H-M   'P 1'
#
loop_
_entity.id
_entity.type
_entity.pdbx_description
1 polymer ?
#
loop_
_entity_poly.entity_id
_entity_poly.type
_entity_poly.pdbx_seq_one_letter_code
_entity_poly.pdbx_strand_id
1 'polypeptide(L)'
;GITFEEAEFFMEELRKTGAIDRSVLFMNLANDPAIERIATPRIALTAAEYLAFEKDMHVLVIMTDMTNYCEALREVSAARREVPGRRGYPGYLYTNLSTLYERAGRFVGKNGSVTQSP
;
A
#
# COMPACT_ATOMS: atom_id res chain seq x y z
N GLY A 1 0.11 6.29 6.86
CA GLY A 1 -0.01 7.57 7.58
C GLY A 1 -1.42 7.81 8.06
N ILE A 2 -2.05 6.81 8.68
CA ILE A 2 -3.36 6.96 9.33
C ILE A 2 -3.18 7.47 10.76
N THR A 3 -4.22 8.01 11.36
CA THR A 3 -4.19 8.41 12.77
C THR A 3 -4.04 7.19 13.68
N PHE A 4 -3.57 7.40 14.92
CA PHE A 4 -3.47 6.33 15.90
C PHE A 4 -4.84 5.71 16.21
N GLU A 5 -5.89 6.53 16.29
CA GLU A 5 -7.27 6.08 16.53
C GLU A 5 -7.78 5.17 15.41
N GLU A 6 -7.54 5.52 14.14
CA GLU A 6 -7.89 4.67 12.99
C GLU A 6 -7.11 3.36 13.01
N ALA A 7 -5.82 3.39 13.35
CA ALA A 7 -4.99 2.18 13.42
C ALA A 7 -5.48 1.22 14.51
N GLU A 8 -5.78 1.74 15.70
CA GLU A 8 -6.37 0.98 16.81
C GLU A 8 -7.72 0.39 16.41
N PHE A 9 -8.59 1.18 15.76
CA PHE A 9 -9.89 0.72 15.27
C PHE A 9 -9.74 -0.51 14.36
N PHE A 10 -8.86 -0.46 13.36
CA PHE A 10 -8.63 -1.60 12.46
C PHE A 10 -8.08 -2.83 13.19
N MET A 11 -7.13 -2.64 14.11
CA MET A 11 -6.58 -3.74 14.90
C MET A 11 -7.64 -4.40 15.78
N GLU A 12 -8.47 -3.61 16.46
CA GLU A 12 -9.53 -4.11 17.30
C GLU A 12 -10.57 -4.89 16.49
N GLU A 13 -11.05 -4.34 15.38
CA GLU A 13 -12.05 -5.00 14.53
C GLU A 13 -11.53 -6.34 13.97
N LEU A 14 -10.28 -6.37 13.52
CA LEU A 14 -9.67 -7.60 13.01
C LEU A 14 -9.44 -8.64 14.11
N ARG A 15 -9.14 -8.22 15.34
CA ARG A 15 -9.05 -9.12 16.50
C ARG A 15 -10.42 -9.64 16.92
N LYS A 16 -11.43 -8.77 17.04
CA LYS A 16 -12.80 -9.12 17.44
C LYS A 16 -13.43 -10.15 16.49
N THR A 17 -13.15 -10.03 15.19
CA THR A 17 -13.70 -10.92 14.17
C THR A 17 -12.86 -12.19 13.93
N GLY A 18 -11.68 -12.32 14.54
CA GLY A 18 -10.71 -13.38 14.25
C GLY A 18 -10.09 -13.30 12.85
N ALA A 19 -10.36 -12.22 12.09
CA ALA A 19 -9.79 -12.02 10.77
C ALA A 19 -8.28 -11.79 10.82
N ILE A 20 -7.73 -11.40 11.98
CA ILE A 20 -6.30 -11.18 12.17
C ILE A 20 -5.46 -12.43 11.90
N ASP A 21 -5.97 -13.63 12.19
CA ASP A 21 -5.23 -14.89 12.03
C ASP A 21 -4.97 -15.25 10.55
N ARG A 22 -5.74 -14.66 9.64
CA ARG A 22 -5.64 -14.85 8.18
C ARG A 22 -5.21 -13.57 7.44
N SER A 23 -4.74 -12.56 8.17
CA SER A 23 -4.41 -11.25 7.61
C SER A 23 -2.98 -10.85 7.94
N VAL A 24 -2.34 -10.14 7.03
CA VAL A 24 -1.04 -9.51 7.26
C VAL A 24 -1.24 -8.01 7.26
N LEU A 25 -0.85 -7.35 8.36
CA LEU A 25 -1.03 -5.92 8.55
C LEU A 25 0.31 -5.19 8.42
N PHE A 26 0.36 -4.21 7.52
CA PHE A 26 1.45 -3.24 7.43
C PHE A 26 0.91 -1.88 7.83
N MET A 27 1.17 -1.48 9.07
CA MET A 27 0.70 -0.22 9.62
C MET A 27 1.78 0.84 9.53
N ASN A 28 1.38 2.02 9.05
CA ASN A 28 2.19 3.21 9.08
C ASN A 28 1.32 4.37 9.59
N LEU A 29 1.75 5.01 10.66
CA LEU A 29 1.04 6.06 11.37
C LEU A 29 1.36 7.45 10.79
N ALA A 30 0.52 8.44 11.09
CA ALA A 30 0.67 9.81 10.59
C ALA A 30 1.92 10.53 11.12
N ASN A 31 2.46 10.09 12.25
CA ASN A 31 3.72 10.56 12.83
C ASN A 31 4.95 9.83 12.27
N ASP A 32 4.78 8.74 11.53
CA ASP A 32 5.90 8.00 10.94
C ASP A 32 6.49 8.76 9.72
N PRO A 33 7.79 8.57 9.42
CA PRO A 33 8.46 9.23 8.31
C PRO A 33 7.77 9.04 6.95
N ALA A 34 7.76 10.09 6.13
CA ALA A 34 7.19 10.05 4.78
C ALA A 34 7.83 8.97 3.88
N ILE A 35 9.11 8.65 4.09
CA ILE A 35 9.79 7.60 3.33
C ILE A 35 9.22 6.20 3.62
N GLU A 36 8.78 5.94 4.86
CA GLU A 36 8.17 4.66 5.23
C GLU A 36 6.79 4.52 4.58
N ARG A 37 6.02 5.60 4.47
CA ARG A 37 4.75 5.62 3.70
C ARG A 37 4.95 5.19 2.26
N ILE A 38 6.06 5.59 1.64
CA ILE A 38 6.38 5.23 0.26
C ILE A 38 6.77 3.75 0.17
N ALA A 39 7.50 3.21 1.15
CA ALA A 39 7.91 1.81 1.16
C ALA A 39 6.76 0.84 1.51
N THR A 40 5.86 1.23 2.41
CA THR A 40 4.78 0.40 2.97
C THR A 40 3.97 -0.35 1.91
N PRO A 41 3.38 0.28 0.88
CA PRO A 41 2.59 -0.45 -0.13
C PRO A 41 3.45 -1.39 -0.97
N ARG A 42 4.74 -1.08 -1.18
CA ARG A 42 5.65 -1.96 -1.93
C ARG A 42 5.92 -3.24 -1.16
N ILE A 43 6.09 -3.14 0.16
CA ILE A 43 6.29 -4.29 1.05
C ILE A 43 5.00 -5.13 1.10
N ALA A 44 3.84 -4.49 1.28
CA ALA A 44 2.55 -5.15 1.30
C ALA A 44 2.27 -5.94 0.01
N LEU A 45 2.50 -5.32 -1.15
CA LEU A 45 2.34 -5.99 -2.45
C LEU A 45 3.33 -7.13 -2.65
N THR A 46 4.56 -7.00 -2.14
CA THR A 46 5.55 -8.09 -2.22
C THR A 46 5.12 -9.30 -1.40
N ALA A 47 4.60 -9.09 -0.19
CA ALA A 47 4.01 -10.17 0.60
C ALA A 47 2.78 -10.77 -0.09
N ALA A 48 1.94 -9.94 -0.72
CA ALA A 48 0.76 -10.41 -1.44
C ALA A 48 1.11 -11.27 -2.66
N GLU A 49 2.08 -10.86 -3.47
CA GLU A 49 2.55 -11.63 -4.61
C GLU A 49 3.16 -12.97 -4.19
N TYR A 50 3.93 -12.99 -3.10
CA TYR A 50 4.48 -14.22 -2.54
C TYR A 50 3.37 -15.20 -2.13
N LEU A 51 2.41 -14.73 -1.34
CA LEU A 51 1.28 -15.55 -0.90
C LEU A 51 0.42 -16.01 -2.08
N ALA A 52 0.20 -15.16 -3.08
CA ALA A 52 -0.61 -15.51 -4.24
C ALA A 52 0.10 -16.49 -5.18
N PHE A 53 1.33 -16.18 -5.59
CA PHE A 53 1.98 -16.89 -6.70
C PHE A 53 2.91 -18.01 -6.27
N GLU A 54 3.43 -17.98 -5.04
CA GLU A 54 4.26 -19.07 -4.49
C GLU A 54 3.49 -19.99 -3.55
N LYS A 55 2.41 -19.50 -2.91
CA LYS A 55 1.57 -20.30 -2.00
C LYS A 55 0.16 -20.57 -2.53
N ASP A 56 -0.12 -20.18 -3.77
CA ASP A 56 -1.39 -20.41 -4.47
C ASP A 56 -2.63 -19.85 -3.73
N MET A 57 -2.47 -18.76 -2.97
CA MET A 57 -3.55 -18.15 -2.21
C MET A 57 -4.30 -17.07 -3.02
N HIS A 58 -5.58 -16.86 -2.68
CA HIS A 58 -6.32 -15.68 -3.13
C HIS A 58 -6.10 -14.55 -2.12
N VAL A 59 -5.42 -13.50 -2.55
CA VAL A 59 -5.02 -12.39 -1.68
C VAL A 59 -5.79 -11.13 -2.06
N LEU A 60 -6.45 -10.53 -1.08
CA LEU A 60 -7.03 -9.20 -1.16
C LEU A 60 -6.11 -8.21 -0.45
N VAL A 61 -5.58 -7.24 -1.19
CA VAL A 61 -4.75 -6.16 -0.68
C VAL A 61 -5.62 -4.92 -0.55
N ILE A 62 -5.78 -4.45 0.69
CA ILE A 62 -6.48 -3.19 0.99
C ILE A 62 -5.41 -2.15 1.32
N MET A 63 -5.38 -1.04 0.59
CA MET A 63 -4.43 0.05 0.82
C MET A 63 -5.22 1.29 1.22
N THR A 64 -4.93 1.85 2.39
CA THR A 64 -5.53 3.11 2.82
C THR A 64 -4.52 3.93 3.62
N ASP A 65 -4.34 5.23 3.40
CA ASP A 65 -4.96 6.09 2.38
C ASP A 65 -3.95 6.45 1.27
N MET A 66 -4.32 6.23 0.00
CA MET A 66 -3.49 6.57 -1.16
C MET A 66 -3.27 8.06 -1.35
N THR A 67 -4.13 8.92 -0.80
CA THR A 67 -3.92 10.37 -0.72
C THR A 67 -2.68 10.69 0.11
N ASN A 68 -2.56 10.06 1.28
CA ASN A 68 -1.39 10.21 2.16
C ASN A 68 -0.10 9.67 1.52
N TYR A 69 -0.21 8.64 0.67
CA TYR A 69 0.90 8.18 -0.15
C TYR A 69 1.33 9.25 -1.17
N CYS A 70 0.39 9.89 -1.87
CA CYS A 70 0.69 10.92 -2.85
C CYS A 70 1.29 12.18 -2.20
N GLU A 71 0.80 12.57 -1.03
CA GLU A 71 1.38 13.66 -0.23
C GLU A 71 2.81 13.34 0.20
N ALA A 72 3.08 12.11 0.67
CA ALA A 72 4.45 11.69 1.01
C ALA A 72 5.37 11.75 -0.21
N LEU A 73 4.90 11.31 -1.38
CA LEU A 73 5.67 11.38 -2.62
C LEU A 73 5.96 12.83 -3.04
N ARG A 74 5.01 13.74 -2.83
CA ARG A 74 5.16 15.17 -3.05
C ARG A 74 6.19 15.78 -2.10
N GLU A 75 6.15 15.44 -0.82
CA GLU A 75 7.10 15.90 0.20
C GLU A 75 8.53 15.48 -0.14
N VAL A 76 8.73 14.22 -0.54
CA VAL A 76 10.05 13.71 -0.92
C VAL A 76 10.57 14.39 -2.19
N SER A 77 9.72 14.63 -3.18
CA SER A 77 10.11 15.34 -4.40
C SER A 77 10.50 16.80 -4.13
N ALA A 78 9.75 17.48 -3.25
CA ALA A 78 10.07 18.84 -2.80
C ALA A 78 11.40 18.89 -2.03
N ALA A 79 11.64 17.94 -1.12
CA ALA A 79 12.90 17.82 -0.38
C ALA A 79 14.11 17.60 -1.30
N ARG A 80 13.91 16.88 -2.42
CA ARG A 80 14.91 16.67 -3.47
C ARG A 80 15.08 17.84 -4.43
N ARG A 81 14.28 18.91 -4.30
CA ARG A 81 14.25 20.08 -5.19
C ARG A 81 13.97 19.71 -6.65
N GLU A 82 13.14 18.70 -6.87
CA GLU A 82 12.67 18.34 -8.21
C GLU A 82 11.67 19.38 -8.72
N VAL A 83 11.55 19.50 -10.04
CA VAL A 83 10.59 20.43 -10.65
C VAL A 83 9.17 19.91 -10.42
N PRO A 84 8.28 20.69 -9.77
CA PRO A 84 6.93 20.24 -9.51
C PRO A 84 6.11 20.16 -10.80
N GLY A 85 5.28 19.12 -10.89
CA GLY A 85 4.28 18.96 -11.93
C GLY A 85 2.96 19.66 -11.58
N ARG A 86 1.86 19.15 -12.15
CA ARG A 86 0.53 19.72 -11.96
C ARG A 86 0.11 19.64 -10.48
N ARG A 87 -0.44 20.74 -9.94
CA ARG A 87 -0.85 20.87 -8.52
C ARG A 87 0.28 20.61 -7.50
N GLY A 88 1.53 20.72 -7.91
CA GLY A 88 2.67 20.53 -7.02
C GLY A 88 3.08 19.07 -6.80
N TYR A 89 2.39 18.10 -7.40
CA TYR A 89 2.80 16.69 -7.36
C TYR A 89 3.96 16.40 -8.32
N PRO A 90 4.74 15.33 -8.09
CA PRO A 90 5.82 14.95 -9.00
C PRO A 90 5.28 14.64 -10.40
N GLY A 91 6.02 14.99 -11.45
CA GLY A 91 5.62 14.70 -12.84
C GLY A 91 5.45 13.20 -13.13
N TYR A 92 6.12 12.35 -12.36
CA TYR A 92 6.06 10.89 -12.45
C TYR A 92 5.00 10.25 -11.55
N LEU A 93 4.08 11.02 -10.93
CA LEU A 93 3.07 10.47 -10.02
C LEU A 93 2.26 9.34 -10.66
N TYR A 94 1.82 9.52 -11.92
CA TYR A 94 1.08 8.50 -12.66
C TYR A 94 1.89 7.20 -12.77
N THR A 95 3.11 7.27 -13.31
CA THR A 95 3.99 6.11 -13.47
C THR A 95 4.29 5.45 -12.12
N ASN A 96 4.46 6.23 -11.06
CA ASN A 96 4.70 5.69 -9.73
C ASN A 96 3.51 4.90 -9.19
N LEU A 97 2.28 5.41 -9.35
CA LEU A 97 1.07 4.68 -8.98
C LEU A 97 0.86 3.43 -9.85
N SER A 98 1.16 3.50 -11.15
CA SER A 98 1.13 2.33 -12.04
C SER A 98 2.05 1.22 -11.52
N THR A 99 3.22 1.54 -10.96
CA THR A 99 4.12 0.51 -10.39
C THR A 99 3.53 -0.24 -9.19
N LEU A 100 2.47 0.29 -8.57
CA LEU A 100 1.73 -0.38 -7.50
C LEU A 100 0.51 -1.13 -8.07
N TYR A 101 -0.33 -0.44 -8.83
CA TYR A 101 -1.62 -0.98 -9.27
C TYR A 101 -1.50 -2.08 -10.33
N GLU A 102 -0.50 -2.03 -11.20
CA GLU A 102 -0.25 -3.06 -12.22
C GLU A 102 0.26 -4.39 -11.64
N ARG A 103 0.53 -4.45 -10.32
CA ARG A 103 0.89 -5.70 -9.62
C ARG A 103 -0.33 -6.56 -9.28
N ALA A 104 -1.55 -6.07 -9.53
CA ALA A 104 -2.77 -6.85 -9.38
C ALA A 104 -2.96 -7.80 -10.57
N GLY A 105 -3.47 -9.00 -10.32
CA GLY A 105 -3.84 -9.92 -11.40
C GLY A 105 -3.70 -11.39 -11.06
N ARG A 106 -3.82 -12.20 -12.10
CA ARG A 106 -3.67 -13.65 -12.06
C ARG A 106 -2.81 -14.11 -13.23
N PHE A 107 -1.89 -15.04 -12.98
CA PHE A 107 -1.10 -15.66 -14.04
C PHE A 107 -1.82 -16.87 -14.64
N VAL A 108 -1.61 -17.08 -15.94
CA VAL A 108 -2.10 -18.28 -16.63
C VAL A 108 -1.38 -19.49 -16.05
N GLY A 109 -2.13 -20.50 -15.61
CA GLY A 109 -1.57 -21.71 -14.99
C GLY A 109 -1.25 -21.60 -13.50
N LYS A 110 -1.60 -20.49 -12.83
CA LYS A 110 -1.54 -20.33 -11.37
C LYS A 110 -2.94 -20.24 -10.76
N ASN A 111 -3.11 -20.82 -9.57
CA ASN A 111 -4.40 -20.79 -8.87
C ASN A 111 -4.58 -19.49 -8.09
N GLY A 112 -3.52 -19.00 -7.44
CA GLY A 112 -3.59 -17.79 -6.64
C GLY A 112 -3.75 -16.50 -7.47
N SER A 113 -4.19 -15.44 -6.80
CA SER A 113 -4.49 -14.14 -7.43
C SER A 113 -4.25 -13.00 -6.45
N VAL A 114 -3.81 -11.86 -6.98
CA VAL A 114 -3.71 -10.60 -6.22
C VAL A 114 -4.82 -9.67 -6.67
N THR A 115 -5.72 -9.33 -5.75
CA THR A 115 -6.77 -8.33 -5.95
C THR A 115 -6.44 -7.10 -5.12
N GLN A 116 -6.48 -5.91 -5.72
CA GLN A 116 -6.21 -4.65 -5.01
C GLN A 116 -7.47 -3.83 -4.82
N SER A 117 -7.67 -3.28 -3.62
CA SER A 117 -8.65 -2.26 -3.28
C SER A 117 -7.90 -1.06 -2.68
N PRO A 118 -7.41 -0.14 -3.53
CA PRO A 118 -6.73 1.08 -3.11
C PRO A 118 -7.68 2.15 -2.56
#